data_AF-A0A370L0L2-F1
#
_entry.id   AF-A0A370L0L2-F1
#
_cell.length_a   1.000
_cell.length_b   1.000
_cell.length_c   1.000
_cell.angle_alpha   90.00
_cell.angle_beta   90.00
_cell.angle_gamma   90.00
#
_symmetry.space_group_name_H-M   'P 1'
#
loop_
_entity.id
_entity.type
_entity.pdbx_description
1 polymer ?
#
loop_
_entity_poly.entity_id
_entity_poly.type
_entity_poly.pdbx_seq_one_letter_code
_entity_poly.pdbx_strand_id
1 'polypeptide(L)'
;MADFYPILARAIAGLPDKSPEARRAVYDRARTALVAQLRSLDPPLGEAEIMRERLSLDEAVSRVEADRRPGGARRQPQPAGPSTAPHPRHPLSST
;
A
#
# COMPACT_ATOMS: atom_id res chain seq x y z
N MET A 1 -7.53 7.64 -9.83
CA MET A 1 -6.16 7.51 -9.27
C MET A 1 -5.45 6.50 -10.15
N ALA A 2 -4.17 6.69 -10.45
CA ALA A 2 -3.46 5.72 -11.29
C ALA A 2 -3.35 4.36 -10.59
N ASP A 3 -3.69 3.29 -11.30
CA ASP A 3 -3.58 1.94 -10.76
C ASP A 3 -2.12 1.46 -10.86
N PHE A 4 -1.32 1.73 -9.82
CA PHE A 4 0.09 1.29 -9.75
C PHE A 4 0.26 -0.20 -9.45
N TYR A 5 -0.75 -0.83 -8.85
CA TYR A 5 -0.72 -2.25 -8.46
C TYR A 5 -0.36 -3.21 -9.60
N PRO A 6 -1.05 -3.23 -10.76
CA PRO A 6 -0.75 -4.19 -11.83
C PRO A 6 0.68 -4.02 -12.38
N ILE A 7 1.19 -2.78 -12.41
CA ILE A 7 2.55 -2.47 -12.89
C ILE A 7 3.59 -3.05 -11.92
N LEU A 8 3.41 -2.79 -10.62
CA LEU A 8 4.31 -3.32 -9.58
C LEU A 8 4.22 -4.84 -9.48
N ALA A 9 3.02 -5.40 -9.49
CA ALA A 9 2.80 -6.85 -9.41
C ALA A 9 3.55 -7.58 -10.54
N ARG A 10 3.46 -7.07 -11.78
CA ARG A 10 4.17 -7.58 -12.94
C ARG A 10 5.69 -7.42 -12.81
N ALA A 11 6.17 -6.25 -12.40
CA ALA A 11 7.60 -6.00 -12.23
C ALA A 11 8.23 -6.99 -11.23
N ILE A 12 7.57 -7.21 -10.10
CA ILE A 12 8.05 -8.16 -9.09
C ILE A 12 7.89 -9.61 -9.54
N ALA A 13 6.83 -9.95 -10.28
CA ALA A 13 6.63 -11.30 -10.81
C ALA A 13 7.76 -11.71 -11.77
N GLY A 14 8.34 -10.74 -12.50
CA GLY A 14 9.47 -10.94 -13.39
C GLY A 14 10.85 -10.89 -12.73
N LEU A 15 10.95 -10.64 -11.41
CA LEU A 15 12.25 -10.65 -10.74
C LEU A 15 12.84 -12.08 -10.69
N PRO A 16 14.14 -12.23 -11.01
CA PRO A 16 14.82 -13.53 -10.92
C PRO A 16 14.95 -14.02 -9.47
N ASP A 17 15.14 -13.08 -8.54
CA ASP A 17 15.13 -13.31 -7.11
C ASP A 17 13.94 -12.57 -6.47
N LYS A 18 13.11 -13.32 -5.73
CA LYS A 18 11.91 -12.80 -5.04
C LYS A 18 12.21 -12.43 -3.58
N SER A 19 13.49 -12.34 -3.21
CA SER A 19 13.94 -11.85 -1.92
C SER A 19 13.31 -10.49 -1.56
N PRO A 20 13.02 -10.24 -0.28
CA PRO A 20 12.52 -8.94 0.18
C PRO A 20 13.39 -7.75 -0.30
N GLU A 21 14.70 -7.93 -0.39
CA GLU A 21 15.68 -6.93 -0.79
C GLU A 21 15.55 -6.57 -2.27
N ALA A 22 15.47 -7.57 -3.16
CA ALA A 22 15.28 -7.35 -4.59
C ALA A 22 13.95 -6.64 -4.87
N ARG A 23 12.90 -6.99 -4.13
CA ARG A 23 11.59 -6.31 -4.21
C ARG A 23 11.67 -4.87 -3.74
N ARG A 24 12.36 -4.62 -2.62
CA ARG A 24 12.55 -3.27 -2.08
C ARG A 24 13.25 -2.35 -3.08
N ALA A 25 14.27 -2.83 -3.78
CA ALA A 25 14.97 -2.08 -4.81
C ALA A 25 14.03 -1.64 -5.96
N VAL A 26 13.07 -2.48 -6.36
CA VAL A 26 12.06 -2.12 -7.37
C VAL A 26 11.15 -0.99 -6.87
N TYR A 27 10.68 -1.08 -5.64
CA TYR A 27 9.80 -0.06 -5.06
C TYR A 27 10.49 1.29 -4.92
N ASP A 28 11.75 1.31 -4.44
CA ASP A 28 12.50 2.55 -4.28
C ASP A 28 12.81 3.18 -5.65
N ARG A 29 13.15 2.38 -6.66
CA ARG A 29 13.30 2.86 -8.04
C ARG A 29 12.00 3.45 -8.59
N ALA A 30 10.86 2.80 -8.35
CA ALA A 30 9.56 3.29 -8.81
C ALA A 30 9.20 4.65 -8.16
N ARG A 31 9.46 4.82 -6.87
CA ARG A 31 9.24 6.09 -6.15
C ARG A 31 10.05 7.23 -6.74
N THR A 32 11.35 7.01 -6.94
CA THR A 32 12.24 8.04 -7.50
C THR A 32 11.84 8.38 -8.93
N ALA A 33 11.51 7.38 -9.75
CA ALA A 33 11.08 7.59 -11.13
C ALA A 33 9.75 8.37 -11.20
N LEU A 34 8.78 8.03 -10.34
CA LEU A 34 7.50 8.73 -10.29
C LEU A 34 7.69 10.22 -9.99
N VAL A 35 8.45 10.56 -8.94
CA VAL A 35 8.68 11.97 -8.60
C VAL A 35 9.40 12.72 -9.71
N ALA A 36 10.41 12.11 -10.34
CA ALA A 36 11.12 12.70 -11.46
C ALA A 36 10.18 12.96 -12.65
N GLN A 37 9.31 12.00 -12.97
CA GLN A 37 8.33 12.13 -14.05
C GLN A 37 7.31 13.22 -13.78
N LEU A 38 6.69 13.24 -12.58
CA LEU A 38 5.68 14.24 -12.23
C LEU A 38 6.23 15.68 -12.23
N ARG A 39 7.51 15.84 -11.86
CA ARG A 39 8.22 17.13 -11.92
C ARG A 39 8.66 17.54 -13.32
N SER A 40 8.77 16.58 -14.25
CA SER A 40 9.15 16.84 -15.64
C SER A 40 7.95 17.15 -16.53
N LEU A 41 6.72 17.09 -16.00
CA LEU A 41 5.51 17.48 -16.72
C LEU A 41 5.50 19.00 -16.96
N ASP A 42 4.88 19.43 -18.06
CA ASP A 42 4.72 20.84 -18.41
C ASP A 42 3.22 21.17 -18.62
N PRO A 43 2.62 22.01 -17.75
CA PRO A 43 3.20 22.59 -16.53
C PRO A 43 3.42 21.53 -15.42
N PRO A 44 4.40 21.75 -14.52
CA PRO A 44 4.69 20.81 -13.44
C PRO A 44 3.51 20.68 -12.49
N LEU A 45 3.25 19.46 -12.03
CA LEU A 45 2.21 19.20 -11.03
C LEU A 45 2.56 19.88 -9.71
N GLY A 46 1.53 20.37 -9.01
CA GLY A 46 1.70 20.92 -7.66
C GLY A 46 2.15 19.86 -6.66
N GLU A 47 2.86 20.29 -5.62
CA GLU A 47 3.39 19.38 -4.57
C GLU A 47 2.27 18.52 -3.92
N ALA A 48 1.05 19.06 -3.78
CA ALA A 48 -0.09 18.29 -3.26
C ALA A 48 -0.47 17.09 -4.15
N GLU A 49 -0.43 17.28 -5.47
CA GLU A 49 -0.74 16.22 -6.43
C GLU A 49 0.39 15.18 -6.46
N ILE A 50 1.64 15.64 -6.39
CA ILE A 50 2.81 14.76 -6.25
C ILE A 50 2.71 13.90 -4.98
N MET A 51 2.33 14.49 -3.85
CA MET A 51 2.13 13.76 -2.60
C MET A 51 1.02 12.72 -2.72
N ARG A 52 -0.09 13.06 -3.39
CA ARG A 52 -1.21 12.14 -3.62
C ARG A 52 -0.82 10.95 -4.49
N GLU A 53 -0.06 11.19 -5.56
CA GLU A 53 0.43 10.12 -6.43
C GLU A 53 1.46 9.23 -5.69
N ARG A 54 2.34 9.82 -4.88
CA ARG A 54 3.27 9.05 -4.02
C ARG A 54 2.53 8.17 -3.02
N LEU A 55 1.47 8.68 -2.38
CA LEU A 55 0.65 7.91 -1.45
C LEU A 55 -0.02 6.73 -2.16
N SER A 56 -0.56 6.94 -3.36
CA SER A 56 -1.18 5.88 -4.15
C SER A 56 -0.18 4.78 -4.54
N LEU A 57 1.07 5.16 -4.86
CA LEU A 57 2.15 4.20 -5.10
C LEU A 57 2.46 3.38 -3.85
N ASP A 58 2.56 4.02 -2.68
CA ASP A 58 2.86 3.35 -1.41
C ASP A 58 1.73 2.39 -0.97
N GLU A 59 0.47 2.76 -1.20
CA GLU A 59 -0.68 1.87 -0.99
C GLU A 59 -0.63 0.64 -1.90
N ALA A 60 -0.27 0.83 -3.18
CA ALA A 60 -0.10 -0.28 -4.12
C ALA A 60 1.03 -1.22 -3.67
N VAL A 61 2.16 -0.68 -3.21
CA VAL A 61 3.27 -1.47 -2.64
C VAL A 61 2.79 -2.29 -1.45
N SER A 62 2.07 -1.66 -0.50
CA SER A 62 1.54 -2.34 0.69
C SER A 62 0.63 -3.51 0.31
N ARG A 63 -0.27 -3.30 -0.67
CA ARG A 63 -1.16 -4.35 -1.19
C ARG A 63 -0.39 -5.50 -1.84
N VAL A 64 0.59 -5.19 -2.67
CA VAL A 64 1.45 -6.19 -3.34
C VAL A 64 2.21 -7.04 -2.30
N GLU A 65 2.71 -6.43 -1.24
CA GLU A 65 3.40 -7.14 -0.16
C GLU A 65 2.44 -7.96 0.72
N ALA A 66 1.23 -7.46 0.96
CA ALA A 66 0.19 -8.20 1.70
C ALA A 66 -0.22 -9.49 0.97
N ASP A 67 -0.43 -9.41 -0.35
CA ASP A 67 -0.80 -10.58 -1.18
C ASP A 67 0.30 -11.65 -1.23
N ARG A 68 1.55 -11.31 -0.89
CA ARG A 68 2.70 -12.21 -0.93
C ARG A 68 3.02 -12.90 0.39
N ARG A 69 2.46 -12.46 1.52
CA ARG A 69 2.73 -13.12 2.82
C ARG A 69 1.89 -14.39 2.94
N PRO A 70 2.49 -15.59 2.97
CA PRO A 70 1.73 -16.82 3.18
C PRO A 70 1.16 -16.82 4.60
N GLY A 71 -0.17 -16.82 4.73
CA GLY A 71 -0.89 -16.81 6.01
C GLY A 71 -1.51 -15.47 6.44
N GLY A 72 -1.33 -14.39 5.67
CA GLY A 72 -1.97 -13.11 5.96
C GLY A 72 -3.38 -13.05 5.38
N ALA A 73 -4.40 -13.24 6.21
CA ALA A 73 -5.81 -13.07 5.86
C ALA A 73 -6.02 -11.87 4.91
N ARG A 74 -6.78 -12.10 3.83
CA ARG A 74 -7.33 -11.06 2.94
C ARG A 74 -7.97 -9.95 3.77
N ARG A 75 -7.19 -8.94 4.20
CA ARG A 75 -7.73 -7.67 4.66
C ARG A 75 -8.04 -6.86 3.42
N GLN A 76 -9.28 -7.03 2.95
CA GLN A 76 -9.95 -5.97 2.20
C GLN A 76 -9.79 -4.65 2.99
N PRO A 77 -9.74 -3.49 2.31
CA PRO A 77 -9.74 -2.21 3.01
C PRO A 77 -11.08 -2.07 3.74
N GLN A 78 -11.11 -2.42 5.03
CA GLN A 78 -12.15 -1.93 5.91
C GLN A 78 -11.83 -0.46 6.16
N PRO A 79 -12.74 0.48 5.83
CA PRO A 79 -12.59 1.84 6.28
C PRO A 79 -12.52 1.80 7.81
N ALA A 80 -11.55 2.53 8.38
CA ALA A 80 -11.34 2.63 9.81
C ALA A 80 -12.60 3.17 10.50
N GLY A 81 -13.48 2.27 10.93
CA GLY A 81 -14.47 2.55 11.96
C GLY A 81 -13.80 2.40 13.33
N PRO A 82 -14.07 3.29 14.30
CA PRO A 82 -13.40 3.26 15.59
C PRO A 82 -13.69 1.94 16.30
N SER A 83 -12.61 1.35 16.81
CA SER A 83 -12.60 0.15 17.64
C SER A 83 -13.45 0.35 18.90
N THR A 84 -14.74 0.04 18.86
CA THR A 84 -15.51 -0.23 20.07
C THR A 84 -15.25 -1.67 20.49
N ALA A 85 -14.29 -1.83 21.40
CA ALA A 85 -14.11 -3.04 22.18
C ALA A 85 -15.44 -3.39 22.88
N PRO A 86 -15.97 -4.63 22.77
CA PRO A 86 -17.08 -5.05 23.60
C PRO A 86 -16.54 -5.33 25.00
N HIS A 87 -16.81 -4.41 25.92
CA HIS A 87 -16.73 -4.65 27.36
C HIS A 87 -17.58 -5.89 27.72
N PRO A 88 -17.04 -6.89 28.44
CA PRO A 88 -17.86 -7.99 28.93
C PRO A 88 -18.82 -7.46 29.99
N ARG A 89 -20.13 -7.54 29.72
CA ARG A 89 -21.16 -7.29 30.72
C ARG A 89 -21.19 -8.47 31.70
N HIS A 90 -20.69 -8.26 32.91
CA HIS A 90 -20.99 -9.15 34.03
C HIS A 90 -22.50 -9.07 34.34
N PRO A 91 -23.25 -10.18 34.39
CA PRO A 91 -24.61 -10.16 34.91
C PRO A 91 -24.59 -9.96 36.42
N LEU A 92 -25.44 -9.06 36.89
CA LEU A 92 -25.80 -8.89 38.30
C LEU A 92 -26.51 -10.15 38.77
N SER A 93 -25.87 -10.91 39.67
CA SER A 93 -26.54 -11.94 40.44
C SER A 93 -27.45 -11.27 41.46
N SER A 94 -28.75 -11.27 41.20
CA SER A 94 -29.78 -11.08 42.21
C SER A 94 -30.21 -12.45 42.75
N THR A 95 -29.97 -12.70 44.03
CA THR A 95 -30.74 -13.57 44.91
C THR A 95 -30.50 -13.10 46.33
#